data_AF-A0A7J9Q8M7-F1
#
_entry.id   AF-A0A7J9Q8M7-F1
#
_cell.length_a   1.000
_cell.length_b   1.000
_cell.length_c   1.000
_cell.angle_alpha   90.00
_cell.angle_beta   90.00
_cell.angle_gamma   90.00
#
_symmetry.space_group_name_H-M   'P 1'
#
loop_
_entity.id
_entity.type
_entity.pdbx_description
1 polymer ?
#
loop_
_entity_poly.entity_id
_entity_poly.type
_entity_poly.pdbx_seq_one_letter_code
_entity_poly.pdbx_strand_id
1 'polypeptide(L)' 'KKPLTLKEQQEYVVSSLPGVGPALARPLLKKFKTVKKLINAKAEQLEKVEKIGPKKAAEIKKVTESKYE' A
#
# COMPACT_ATOMS: atom_id res chain seq x y z
N LYS A 1 1.05 9.15 24.69
CA LYS A 1 1.14 9.30 23.22
C LYS A 1 -0.25 9.70 22.70
N LYS A 2 -0.37 10.70 21.83
CA LYS A 2 -1.65 10.99 21.16
C LYS A 2 -2.03 9.79 20.28
N PRO A 3 -3.30 9.35 20.28
CA PRO A 3 -3.75 8.32 19.33
C PRO A 3 -3.65 8.86 17.90
N LEU A 4 -3.18 8.02 16.98
CA LEU A 4 -3.14 8.36 15.55
C LEU A 4 -4.57 8.61 15.05
N THR A 5 -4.76 9.66 14.26
CA THR A 5 -5.99 9.88 13.50
C THR A 5 -6.22 8.75 12.49
N LEU A 6 -7.46 8.56 12.02
CA LEU A 6 -7.77 7.53 11.02
C LEU A 6 -6.90 7.67 9.76
N LYS A 7 -6.64 8.91 9.32
CA LYS A 7 -5.76 9.20 8.19
C LYS A 7 -4.33 8.72 8.46
N GLU A 8 -3.78 9.03 9.62
CA GLU A 8 -2.43 8.61 10.00
C GLU A 8 -2.32 7.09 10.14
N GLN A 9 -3.36 6.42 10.64
CA GLN A 9 -3.43 4.97 10.70
C GLN A 9 -3.41 4.34 9.29
N GLN A 10 -4.19 4.89 8.35
CA GLN A 10 -4.19 4.43 6.96
C GLN A 10 -2.84 4.64 6.29
N GLU A 11 -2.24 5.83 6.45
CA GLU A 11 -0.90 6.12 5.92
C GLU A 11 0.14 5.18 6.53
N TYR A 12 0.07 4.91 7.83
CA TYR A 12 0.96 4.00 8.54
C TYR A 12 0.88 2.56 7.99
N VAL A 13 -0.32 1.98 7.91
CA VAL A 13 -0.52 0.61 7.38
C VAL A 13 -0.04 0.47 5.94
N VAL A 14 -0.26 1.49 5.10
CA VAL A 14 0.21 1.43 3.71
C VAL A 14 1.73 1.63 3.64
N SER A 15 2.30 2.46 4.51
CA SER A 15 3.76 2.68 4.58
C SER A 15 4.55 1.52 5.17
N SER A 16 3.88 0.51 5.75
CA SER A 16 4.54 -0.73 6.19
C SER A 16 4.61 -1.79 5.08
N LEU A 17 4.02 -1.54 3.91
CA LEU A 17 4.11 -2.48 2.79
C LEU A 17 5.51 -2.46 2.15
N PRO A 18 5.99 -3.60 1.61
CA PRO A 18 7.29 -3.68 0.97
C PRO A 18 7.49 -2.63 -0.11
N GLY A 19 8.58 -1.86 -0.03
CA GLY A 19 8.92 -0.84 -1.02
C GLY A 19 8.00 0.39 -1.04
N VAL A 20 7.09 0.53 -0.07
CA VAL A 20 6.16 1.64 0.08
C VAL A 20 6.51 2.44 1.34
N GLY A 21 7.25 3.54 1.20
CA GLY A 21 7.49 4.46 2.31
C GLY A 21 6.36 5.48 2.52
N PRO A 22 6.48 6.38 3.52
CA PRO A 22 5.49 7.44 3.78
C PRO A 22 5.18 8.31 2.57
N ALA A 23 6.19 8.56 1.72
CA ALA A 23 6.05 9.34 0.50
C ALA A 23 5.14 8.66 -0.56
N LEU A 24 5.07 7.33 -0.57
CA LEU A 24 4.25 6.55 -1.51
C LEU A 24 2.89 6.17 -0.95
N ALA A 25 2.76 6.08 0.38
CA ALA A 25 1.50 5.76 1.03
C ALA A 25 0.38 6.74 0.65
N ARG A 26 0.68 8.04 0.61
CA ARG A 26 -0.30 9.09 0.24
C ARG A 26 -0.78 8.99 -1.21
N PRO A 27 0.09 8.94 -2.24
CA PRO A 27 -0.33 8.71 -3.63
C PRO A 27 -1.17 7.45 -3.82
N LEU A 28 -0.77 6.35 -3.19
CA LEU A 28 -1.50 5.09 -3.26
C LEU A 28 -2.92 5.22 -2.66
N LEU A 29 -3.04 5.78 -1.45
CA LEU A 29 -4.33 6.02 -0.81
C LEU A 29 -5.19 7.01 -1.61
N LYS A 30 -4.60 8.04 -2.22
CA LYS A 30 -5.33 8.99 -3.09
C LYS A 30 -5.91 8.30 -4.33
N LYS A 31 -5.20 7.33 -4.90
CA LYS A 31 -5.63 6.57 -6.08
C LYS A 31 -6.70 5.54 -5.75
N PHE A 32 -6.43 4.67 -4.77
CA PHE A 32 -7.30 3.54 -4.44
C PHE A 32 -8.41 3.89 -3.45
N LYS A 33 -8.35 5.06 -2.81
CA LYS A 33 -9.31 5.63 -1.84
C LYS A 33 -9.39 4.92 -0.50
N THR A 34 -9.11 3.62 -0.42
CA THR A 34 -9.10 2.86 0.83
C THR A 34 -7.97 1.83 0.85
N VAL A 35 -7.53 1.45 2.05
CA VAL A 35 -6.55 0.39 2.25
C VAL A 35 -7.03 -0.94 1.63
N LYS A 36 -8.31 -1.29 1.83
CA LYS A 36 -8.93 -2.49 1.23
C LYS A 36 -8.84 -2.51 -0.30
N LYS A 37 -9.16 -1.39 -0.95
CA LYS A 37 -9.10 -1.28 -2.43
C LYS A 37 -7.66 -1.35 -2.95
N LEU A 38 -6.70 -0.84 -2.20
CA LEU A 38 -5.27 -0.95 -2.54
C LEU A 38 -4.81 -2.40 -2.48
N ILE A 39 -5.08 -3.11 -1.39
CA ILE A 39 -4.65 -4.50 -1.17
C ILE A 39 -5.26 -5.44 -2.23
N ASN A 40 -6.54 -5.22 -2.57
CA ASN A 40 -7.24 -6.03 -3.56
C ASN A 40 -6.97 -5.61 -5.01
N ALA A 41 -6.15 -4.57 -5.25
CA ALA A 41 -5.81 -4.16 -6.60
C ALA A 41 -4.97 -5.24 -7.31
N LYS A 42 -5.10 -5.32 -8.63
CA LYS A 42 -4.20 -6.11 -9.48
C LYS A 42 -2.81 -5.47 -9.50
N ALA A 43 -1.76 -6.27 -9.70
CA ALA A 43 -0.38 -5.78 -9.81
C ALA A 43 -0.26 -4.66 -10.87
N GLU A 44 -0.88 -4.84 -12.02
CA GLU A 44 -0.91 -3.87 -13.13
C GLU A 44 -1.52 -2.51 -12.72
N GLN A 45 -2.44 -2.50 -11.75
CA GLN A 45 -3.06 -1.26 -11.25
C GLN A 45 -2.14 -0.53 -10.28
N LEU A 46 -1.38 -1.29 -9.47
CA LEU A 46 -0.36 -0.75 -8.56
C LEU A 46 0.78 -0.11 -9.36
N GLU A 47 1.21 -0.74 -10.44
CA GLU A 47 2.28 -0.25 -11.33
C GLU A 47 1.97 1.09 -12.00
N LYS A 48 0.68 1.45 -12.12
CA LYS A 48 0.28 2.78 -12.61
C LYS A 48 0.52 3.89 -11.59
N VAL A 49 1.07 3.61 -10.41
CA VAL A 49 1.49 4.61 -9.42
C VAL A 49 2.97 4.88 -9.61
N GLU A 50 3.34 6.16 -9.68
CA GLU A 50 4.73 6.56 -9.83
C GLU A 50 5.63 5.88 -8.79
N LYS A 51 6.78 5.37 -9.23
CA LYS A 51 7.79 4.65 -8.40
C LYS A 51 7.33 3.29 -7.84
N ILE A 52 6.19 2.77 -8.29
CA ILE A 52 5.79 1.37 -8.13
C ILE A 52 6.07 0.66 -9.45
N GLY A 53 7.16 -0.09 -9.51
CA GLY A 53 7.45 -0.98 -10.64
C GLY A 53 6.94 -2.40 -10.39
N PRO A 54 7.10 -3.31 -11.37
CA PRO A 54 6.60 -4.69 -11.30
C PRO A 54 7.13 -5.46 -10.08
N LYS A 55 8.40 -5.26 -9.72
CA LYS A 55 9.00 -5.88 -8.53
C LYS A 55 8.26 -5.49 -7.24
N LYS A 56 8.03 -4.19 -7.03
CA LYS A 56 7.34 -3.70 -5.82
C LYS A 56 5.88 -4.14 -5.81
N ALA A 57 5.20 -4.08 -6.96
CA ALA A 57 3.83 -4.57 -7.08
C ALA A 57 3.73 -6.05 -6.69
N ALA A 58 4.64 -6.89 -7.19
CA ALA A 58 4.71 -8.31 -6.84
C ALA A 58 4.98 -8.54 -5.35
N GLU A 59 5.90 -7.80 -4.73
CA GLU A 59 6.18 -7.91 -3.29
C GLU A 59 4.99 -7.51 -2.41
N ILE A 60 4.28 -6.43 -2.78
CA ILE A 60 3.05 -6.02 -2.10
C ILE A 60 2.02 -7.15 -2.16
N LYS A 61 1.76 -7.69 -3.37
CA LYS A 61 0.81 -8.80 -3.56
C LYS A 61 1.21 -10.02 -2.75
N LYS A 62 2.49 -10.39 -2.78
CA LYS A 62 3.04 -11.52 -2.02
C LYS A 62 2.71 -11.39 -0.53
N VAL A 63 2.99 -10.25 0.10
CA VAL A 63 2.71 -10.07 1.54
C VAL A 63 1.21 -10.08 1.84
N THR A 64 0.38 -9.57 0.94
CA THR A 64 -1.07 -9.46 1.20
C THR A 64 -1.87 -10.73 0.89
N GLU A 65 -1.34 -11.62 0.06
CA GLU A 65 -2.07 -12.80 -0.45
C GLU A 65 -1.48 -14.12 0.00
N SER A 66 -0.25 -14.13 0.52
CA SER A 66 0.36 -15.35 1.06
C SER A 66 -0.34 -15.75 2.35
N LYS A 67 -0.44 -17.07 2.59
CA LYS A 67 -0.85 -17.58 3.89
C LYS A 67 0.19 -17.16 4.94
N TYR A 68 -0.28 -16.85 6.13
CA TYR A 68 0.57 -16.63 7.29
C TYR A 68 1.20 -17.97 7.70
N GLU A 69 2.48 -17.93 8.08
CA GLU A 69 3.24 -19.06 8.62
C GLU A 69 3.29 -19.02 10.15
#